data_AF-A0A9E0LGA2-F1
#
_entry.id   AF-A0A9E0LGA2-F1
#
_cell.length_a   1.000
_cell.length_b   1.000
_cell.length_c   1.000
_cell.angle_alpha   90.00
_cell.angle_beta   90.00
_cell.angle_gamma   90.00
#
_symmetry.space_group_name_H-M   'P 1'
#
loop_
_entity.id
_entity.type
_entity.pdbx_description
1 polymer ?
#
loop_
_entity_poly.entity_id
_entity_poly.type
_entity_poly.pdbx_seq_one_letter_code
_entity_poly.pdbx_strand_id
1 'polypeptide(L)'
;MSIHKKNTADNLDFSPNQGEHEDAVAVDGLEHIFKWASETVSDPQDERVRQARDRRVRHQVLDVVQKYREQRVVTKSQDEVAYLQRRVIALLSKMQELTEENAAVKQIMVSQFWAIQRIPVLEEQVRVLKVVEYEKEAAVKERRYLMDALAKIKVERDYLEDILVTCEEENTRLSSILHNTRAELAEVQARKWWHSFVPKSFLKKA
;
A
#
# COMPACT_ATOMS: atom_id res chain seq x y z
N MET A 1 35.86 2.00 19.19
CA MET A 1 36.88 0.97 19.47
C MET A 1 36.25 -0.38 19.24
N SER A 2 36.58 -1.04 18.11
CA SER A 2 35.98 -2.32 17.70
C SER A 2 36.89 -3.46 18.16
N ILE A 3 36.37 -4.36 19.01
CA ILE A 3 37.06 -5.58 19.41
C ILE A 3 36.72 -6.66 18.37
N HIS A 4 37.44 -6.66 17.25
CA HIS A 4 37.46 -7.82 16.35
C HIS A 4 38.40 -8.88 16.92
N LYS A 5 37.85 -9.84 17.67
CA LYS A 5 38.54 -11.12 17.88
C LYS A 5 38.42 -11.94 16.59
N LYS A 6 39.52 -11.97 15.83
CA LYS A 6 39.76 -12.99 14.81
C LYS A 6 39.79 -14.36 15.51
N ASN A 7 38.90 -15.26 15.12
CA ASN A 7 39.01 -16.67 15.47
C ASN A 7 40.10 -17.29 14.57
N THR A 8 41.36 -17.22 15.01
CA THR A 8 42.46 -18.00 14.44
C THR A 8 42.46 -19.39 15.04
N ALA A 9 42.70 -20.39 14.18
CA ALA A 9 42.68 -21.82 14.49
C ALA A 9 43.87 -22.32 15.34
N ASP A 10 44.54 -21.42 16.07
CA ASP A 10 45.76 -21.71 16.84
C ASP A 10 45.51 -22.01 18.33
N ASN A 11 44.24 -22.08 18.77
CA ASN A 11 43.86 -22.41 20.15
C ASN A 11 43.13 -23.77 20.26
N LEU A 12 43.37 -24.68 19.32
CA LEU A 12 42.99 -26.09 19.49
C LEU A 12 44.18 -26.82 20.11
N ASP A 13 44.26 -26.73 21.43
CA ASP A 13 45.16 -27.54 22.26
C ASP A 13 44.72 -29.02 22.15
N PHE A 14 45.29 -29.72 21.17
CA PHE A 14 45.25 -31.18 21.05
C PHE A 14 46.38 -31.78 21.89
N SER A 15 46.38 -31.51 23.21
CA SER A 15 47.11 -32.36 24.14
C SER A 15 46.25 -33.59 24.44
N PRO A 16 46.71 -34.82 24.13
CA PRO A 16 45.99 -36.01 24.57
C PRO A 16 46.05 -36.02 26.10
N ASN A 17 44.88 -35.96 26.75
CA ASN A 17 44.77 -36.11 28.20
C ASN A 17 45.47 -37.41 28.63
N GLN A 18 46.66 -37.30 29.22
CA GLN A 18 47.44 -38.43 29.72
C GLN A 18 46.74 -39.20 30.86
N GLY A 19 45.68 -38.62 31.46
CA GLY A 19 44.93 -39.22 32.56
C GLY A 19 43.84 -40.24 32.17
N GLU A 20 43.34 -40.24 30.93
CA GLU A 20 42.25 -41.17 30.55
C GLU A 20 42.77 -42.55 30.11
N HIS A 21 44.09 -42.69 29.92
CA HIS A 21 44.72 -43.96 29.55
C HIS A 21 45.05 -44.84 30.76
N GLU A 22 45.22 -44.28 31.97
CA GLU A 22 45.48 -45.06 33.20
C GLU A 22 44.21 -45.74 33.73
N ASP A 23 43.06 -45.06 33.66
CA ASP A 23 41.74 -45.66 33.94
C ASP A 23 41.28 -46.69 32.89
N ALA A 24 41.94 -46.72 31.72
CA ALA A 24 41.67 -47.71 30.68
C ALA A 24 42.24 -49.10 31.02
N VAL A 25 43.20 -49.19 31.96
CA VAL A 25 43.89 -50.44 32.37
C VAL A 25 43.47 -50.92 33.76
N ALA A 26 42.67 -50.14 34.51
CA ALA A 26 42.19 -50.52 35.83
C ALA A 26 41.23 -51.73 35.76
N VAL A 27 41.71 -52.90 36.22
CA VAL A 27 40.97 -54.18 36.27
C VAL A 27 40.18 -54.33 37.59
N ASP A 28 40.25 -53.31 38.45
CA ASP A 28 39.65 -53.31 39.78
C ASP A 28 38.12 -53.27 39.67
N GLY A 29 37.46 -54.32 40.16
CA GLY A 29 35.99 -54.48 40.15
C GLY A 29 35.43 -55.54 39.19
N LEU A 30 36.23 -56.11 38.28
CA LEU A 30 35.83 -57.25 37.43
C LEU A 30 36.05 -58.63 38.08
N GLU A 31 36.61 -58.66 39.28
CA GLU A 31 37.05 -59.86 40.01
C GLU A 31 35.92 -60.85 40.31
N HIS A 32 34.71 -60.34 40.58
CA HIS A 32 33.54 -61.19 40.82
C HIS A 32 33.09 -61.96 39.57
N ILE A 33 33.26 -61.39 38.38
CA ILE A 33 32.91 -62.06 37.11
C ILE A 33 33.94 -63.15 36.80
N PHE A 34 35.23 -62.89 37.06
CA PHE A 34 36.29 -63.89 36.93
C PHE A 34 36.11 -65.06 37.91
N LYS A 35 35.67 -64.79 39.14
CA LYS A 35 35.41 -65.83 40.15
C LYS A 35 34.22 -66.70 39.77
N TRP A 36 33.11 -66.11 39.31
CA TRP A 36 31.90 -66.83 38.91
C TRP A 36 32.10 -67.71 37.66
N ALA A 37 32.82 -67.20 36.65
CA ALA A 37 33.19 -67.99 35.48
C ALA A 37 34.13 -69.15 35.82
N SER A 38 34.92 -69.03 36.90
CA SER A 38 35.84 -70.09 37.35
C SER A 38 35.18 -71.20 38.17
N GLU A 39 34.03 -70.94 38.81
CA GLU A 39 33.36 -71.86 39.72
C GLU A 39 32.33 -72.78 39.04
N THR A 40 31.83 -72.42 37.85
CA THR A 40 30.70 -73.12 37.21
C THR A 40 31.07 -74.27 36.25
N VAL A 41 32.36 -74.61 36.05
CA VAL A 41 32.80 -75.60 35.03
C VAL A 41 33.94 -76.52 35.51
N SER A 42 33.92 -76.97 36.76
CA SER A 42 35.04 -77.71 37.39
C SER A 42 35.03 -79.23 37.15
N ASP A 43 36.17 -79.75 36.67
CA ASP A 43 36.68 -81.12 36.89
C ASP A 43 38.23 -81.06 37.05
N PRO A 44 38.89 -81.95 37.82
CA PRO A 44 40.18 -81.65 38.44
C PRO A 44 41.38 -82.26 37.69
N GLN A 45 41.80 -81.69 36.56
CA GLN A 45 43.16 -81.93 36.05
C GLN A 45 43.69 -80.71 35.25
N ASP A 46 44.94 -80.33 35.52
CA ASP A 46 45.78 -79.29 34.88
C ASP A 46 45.55 -77.80 35.20
N GLU A 47 46.19 -77.34 36.29
CA GLU A 47 46.33 -75.92 36.65
C GLU A 47 47.00 -75.04 35.58
N ARG A 48 47.90 -75.60 34.76
CA ARG A 48 48.56 -74.84 33.66
C ARG A 48 47.61 -74.59 32.50
N VAL A 49 46.77 -75.56 32.14
CA VAL A 49 45.73 -75.41 31.11
C VAL A 49 44.67 -74.43 31.60
N ARG A 50 44.33 -74.46 32.90
CA ARG A 50 43.46 -73.48 33.56
C ARG A 50 44.01 -72.06 33.46
N GLN A 51 45.28 -71.83 33.82
CA GLN A 51 45.90 -70.50 33.72
C GLN A 51 45.98 -70.00 32.27
N ALA A 52 46.29 -70.86 31.30
CA ALA A 52 46.32 -70.49 29.89
C ALA A 52 44.93 -70.17 29.33
N ARG A 53 43.89 -70.90 29.78
CA ARG A 53 42.49 -70.65 29.42
C ARG A 53 41.96 -69.37 30.07
N ASP A 54 42.22 -69.14 31.35
CA ASP A 54 41.85 -67.90 32.06
C ASP A 54 42.53 -66.68 31.46
N ARG A 55 43.82 -66.77 31.09
CA ARG A 55 44.51 -65.69 30.37
C ARG A 55 43.83 -65.40 29.03
N ARG A 56 43.41 -66.43 28.29
CA ARG A 56 42.73 -66.27 26.99
C ARG A 56 41.34 -65.67 27.13
N VAL A 57 40.56 -66.13 28.10
CA VAL A 57 39.24 -65.57 28.43
C VAL A 57 39.38 -64.13 28.91
N ARG A 58 40.40 -63.80 29.73
CA ARG A 58 40.71 -62.41 30.10
C ARG A 58 40.96 -61.52 28.88
N HIS A 59 41.79 -61.95 27.94
CA HIS A 59 42.06 -61.17 26.73
C HIS A 59 40.79 -60.99 25.89
N GLN A 60 39.99 -62.04 25.72
CA GLN A 60 38.72 -61.95 24.99
C GLN A 60 37.72 -61.01 25.67
N VAL A 61 37.62 -61.04 27.00
CA VAL A 61 36.75 -60.14 27.76
C VAL A 61 37.26 -58.70 27.68
N LEU A 62 38.57 -58.48 27.82
CA LEU A 62 39.18 -57.15 27.69
C LEU A 62 38.99 -56.59 26.28
N ASP A 63 39.17 -57.38 25.22
CA ASP A 63 38.90 -56.98 23.85
C ASP A 63 37.43 -56.58 23.62
N VAL A 64 36.49 -57.33 24.20
CA VAL A 64 35.05 -56.99 24.11
C VAL A 64 34.74 -55.71 24.88
N VAL A 65 35.30 -55.54 26.08
CA VAL A 65 35.13 -54.31 26.88
C VAL A 65 35.73 -53.10 26.16
N GLN A 66 36.92 -53.27 25.56
CA GLN A 66 37.59 -52.21 24.82
C GLN A 66 36.79 -51.82 23.57
N LYS A 67 36.33 -52.80 22.78
CA LYS A 67 35.44 -52.54 21.63
C LYS A 67 34.15 -51.84 22.04
N TYR A 68 33.55 -52.21 23.16
CA TYR A 68 32.34 -51.55 23.66
C TYR A 68 32.60 -50.10 24.09
N ARG A 69 33.75 -49.82 24.71
CA ARG A 69 34.18 -48.45 25.07
C ARG A 69 34.43 -47.60 23.83
N GLU A 70 35.19 -48.12 22.87
CA GLU A 70 35.45 -47.47 21.58
C GLU A 70 34.13 -47.18 20.85
N GLN A 71 33.22 -48.16 20.78
CA GLN A 71 31.92 -47.99 20.17
C GLN A 71 31.10 -46.89 20.87
N ARG A 72 31.10 -46.83 22.21
CA ARG A 72 30.44 -45.75 22.97
C ARG A 72 31.01 -44.36 22.66
N VAL A 73 32.32 -44.24 22.53
CA VAL A 73 32.97 -42.96 22.19
C VAL A 73 32.60 -42.54 20.77
N VAL A 74 32.59 -43.50 19.82
CA VAL A 74 32.16 -43.27 18.44
C VAL A 74 30.69 -42.86 18.37
N THR A 75 29.80 -43.48 19.14
CA THR A 75 28.38 -43.09 19.14
C THR A 75 28.19 -41.67 19.68
N LYS A 76 28.89 -41.30 20.76
CA LYS A 76 28.83 -39.94 21.31
C LYS A 76 29.33 -38.89 20.31
N SER A 77 30.45 -39.14 19.63
CA SER A 77 30.96 -38.22 18.63
C SER A 77 30.04 -38.13 17.41
N GLN A 78 29.40 -39.23 17.01
CA GLN A 78 28.37 -39.23 15.96
C GLN A 78 27.14 -38.40 16.34
N ASP A 79 26.66 -38.49 17.59
CA ASP A 79 25.54 -37.69 18.08
C ASP A 79 25.87 -36.18 18.10
N GLU A 80 27.09 -35.82 18.51
CA GLU A 80 27.59 -34.44 18.46
C GLU A 80 27.70 -33.94 17.03
N VAL A 81 28.26 -34.73 16.12
CA VAL A 81 28.34 -34.42 14.69
C VAL A 81 26.94 -34.24 14.12
N ALA A 82 25.98 -35.10 14.44
CA ALA A 82 24.60 -34.99 13.98
C ALA A 82 23.88 -33.74 14.53
N TYR A 83 24.13 -33.38 15.79
CA TYR A 83 23.64 -32.13 16.37
C TYR A 83 24.22 -30.91 15.64
N LEU A 84 25.54 -30.88 15.44
CA LEU A 84 26.21 -29.79 14.75
C LEU A 84 25.74 -29.68 13.29
N GLN A 85 25.56 -30.79 12.58
CA GLN A 85 24.99 -30.79 11.23
C GLN A 85 23.59 -30.18 11.19
N ARG A 86 22.69 -30.58 12.09
CA ARG A 86 21.35 -29.97 12.20
C ARG A 86 21.42 -28.47 12.48
N ARG A 87 22.32 -28.05 13.36
CA ARG A 87 22.52 -26.63 13.67
C ARG A 87 23.06 -25.84 12.48
N VAL A 88 24.01 -26.39 11.74
CA VAL A 88 24.54 -25.78 10.51
C VAL A 88 23.43 -25.62 9.47
N ILE A 89 22.60 -26.63 9.26
CA ILE A 89 21.45 -26.55 8.35
C ILE A 89 20.48 -25.44 8.78
N ALA A 90 20.14 -25.36 10.07
CA ALA A 90 19.27 -24.30 10.59
C ALA A 90 19.86 -22.90 10.38
N LEU A 91 21.16 -22.72 10.62
CA LEU A 91 21.86 -21.44 10.39
C LEU A 91 21.91 -21.08 8.90
N LEU A 92 22.15 -22.04 8.02
CA LEU A 92 22.14 -21.82 6.56
C LEU A 92 20.74 -21.43 6.08
N SER A 93 19.68 -22.08 6.57
CA SER A 93 18.30 -21.71 6.28
C SER A 93 18.00 -20.27 6.71
N LYS A 94 18.43 -19.88 7.92
CA LYS A 94 18.23 -18.52 8.41
C LYS A 94 19.03 -17.49 7.61
N MET A 95 20.24 -17.83 7.19
CA MET A 95 21.02 -16.97 6.29
C MET A 95 20.32 -16.80 4.95
N GLN A 96 19.75 -17.87 4.38
CA GLN A 96 19.01 -17.79 3.13
C GLN A 96 17.79 -16.85 3.25
N GLU A 97 16.98 -17.00 4.29
CA GLU A 97 15.85 -16.09 4.57
C GLU A 97 16.30 -14.62 4.61
N LEU A 98 17.37 -14.32 5.36
CA LEU A 98 17.91 -12.96 5.44
C LEU A 98 18.42 -12.44 4.09
N THR A 99 18.97 -13.31 3.23
CA THR A 99 19.41 -12.90 1.89
C THR A 99 18.22 -12.58 0.98
N GLU A 100 17.13 -13.33 1.07
CA GLU A 100 15.89 -13.10 0.33
C GLU A 100 15.20 -11.81 0.81
N GLU A 101 15.10 -11.61 2.13
CA GLU A 101 14.59 -10.36 2.72
C GLU A 101 15.42 -9.14 2.27
N ASN A 102 16.75 -9.25 2.24
CA ASN A 102 17.62 -8.16 1.78
C ASN A 102 17.38 -7.82 0.29
N ALA A 103 17.18 -8.84 -0.56
CA ALA A 103 16.85 -8.64 -1.97
C ALA A 103 15.50 -7.94 -2.14
N ALA A 104 14.48 -8.35 -1.37
CA ALA A 104 13.17 -7.70 -1.38
C ALA A 104 13.25 -6.23 -0.94
N VAL A 105 14.00 -5.94 0.12
CA VAL A 105 14.22 -4.56 0.60
C VAL A 105 14.90 -3.70 -0.47
N LYS A 106 15.91 -4.23 -1.18
CA LYS A 106 16.55 -3.51 -2.29
C LYS A 106 15.56 -3.18 -3.41
N GLN A 107 14.69 -4.12 -3.76
CA GLN A 107 13.67 -3.90 -4.79
C GLN A 107 12.67 -2.81 -4.38
N ILE A 108 12.21 -2.84 -3.12
CA ILE A 108 11.33 -1.79 -2.55
C ILE A 108 12.02 -0.43 -2.61
N MET A 109 13.29 -0.36 -2.22
CA MET A 109 14.05 0.89 -2.22
C MET A 109 14.17 1.48 -3.63
N VAL A 110 14.44 0.66 -4.65
CA VAL A 110 14.47 1.11 -6.04
C VAL A 110 13.09 1.63 -6.49
N SER A 111 12.01 0.91 -6.16
CA SER A 111 10.65 1.36 -6.49
C SER A 111 10.31 2.70 -5.81
N GLN A 112 10.66 2.86 -4.53
CA GLN A 112 10.43 4.09 -3.78
C GLN A 112 11.26 5.26 -4.34
N PHE A 113 12.50 5.01 -4.75
CA PHE A 113 13.35 6.02 -5.39
C PHE A 113 12.69 6.60 -6.64
N TRP A 114 12.17 5.76 -7.53
CA TRP A 114 11.45 6.22 -8.73
C TRP A 114 10.15 6.95 -8.41
N ALA A 115 9.42 6.51 -7.38
CA ALA A 115 8.21 7.22 -6.93
C ALA A 115 8.54 8.62 -6.41
N ILE A 116 9.60 8.77 -5.61
CA ILE A 116 10.06 10.06 -5.07
C ILE A 116 10.51 10.99 -6.19
N GLN A 117 11.24 10.49 -7.19
CA GLN A 117 11.67 11.30 -8.33
C GLN A 117 10.49 11.92 -9.11
N ARG A 118 9.30 11.29 -9.04
CA ARG A 118 8.10 11.78 -9.72
C ARG A 118 7.35 12.86 -8.93
N ILE A 119 7.60 13.02 -7.63
CA ILE A 119 6.92 13.97 -6.76
C ILE A 119 7.00 15.41 -7.27
N PRO A 120 8.18 15.97 -7.64
CA PRO A 120 8.27 17.37 -8.06
C PRO A 120 7.41 17.70 -9.29
N VAL A 121 7.31 16.76 -10.24
CA VAL A 121 6.47 16.93 -11.43
C VAL A 121 5.00 16.96 -11.07
N LEU A 122 4.57 16.08 -10.15
CA LEU A 122 3.19 16.05 -9.66
C LEU A 122 2.85 17.30 -8.86
N GLU A 123 3.77 17.79 -8.03
CA GLU A 123 3.60 19.04 -7.27
C GLU A 123 3.44 20.24 -8.21
N GLU A 124 4.23 20.30 -9.28
CA GLU A 124 4.11 21.36 -10.29
C GLU A 124 2.77 21.27 -11.04
N GLN A 125 2.32 20.07 -11.41
CA GLN A 125 1.00 19.87 -12.01
C GLN A 125 -0.13 20.34 -11.09
N VAL A 126 -0.05 20.02 -9.79
CA VAL A 126 -1.02 20.50 -8.78
C VAL A 126 -0.98 22.02 -8.67
N ARG A 127 0.20 22.64 -8.72
CA ARG A 127 0.35 24.09 -8.68
C ARG A 127 -0.32 24.75 -9.88
N VAL A 128 -0.10 24.24 -11.08
CA VAL A 128 -0.73 24.74 -12.32
C VAL A 128 -2.25 24.57 -12.27
N LEU A 129 -2.74 23.41 -11.83
CA LEU A 129 -4.18 23.15 -11.72
C LEU A 129 -4.88 24.14 -10.77
N LYS A 130 -4.24 24.49 -9.65
CA LYS A 130 -4.78 25.50 -8.73
C LYS A 130 -4.94 26.88 -9.39
N VAL A 131 -3.98 27.30 -10.22
CA VAL A 131 -4.06 28.58 -10.94
C VAL A 131 -5.27 28.58 -11.89
N VAL A 132 -5.42 27.51 -12.67
CA VAL A 132 -6.56 27.35 -13.61
C VAL A 132 -7.89 27.31 -12.86
N GLU A 133 -7.94 26.73 -11.67
CA GLU A 133 -9.14 26.69 -10.83
C GLU A 133 -9.57 28.10 -10.38
N TYR A 134 -8.63 28.96 -9.97
CA TYR A 134 -8.92 30.35 -9.65
C TYR A 134 -9.45 31.15 -10.85
N GLU A 135 -8.87 30.97 -12.03
CA GLU A 135 -9.34 31.60 -13.27
C GLU A 135 -10.76 31.16 -13.62
N LYS A 136 -11.04 29.86 -13.48
CA LYS A 136 -12.39 29.30 -13.66
C LYS A 136 -13.39 29.91 -12.68
N GLU A 137 -13.03 30.04 -11.40
CA GLU A 137 -13.91 30.67 -10.40
C GLU A 137 -14.19 32.14 -10.71
N ALA A 138 -13.18 32.88 -11.16
CA ALA A 138 -13.32 34.27 -11.59
C ALA A 138 -14.30 34.38 -12.78
N ALA A 139 -14.13 33.53 -13.81
CA ALA A 139 -15.02 33.49 -14.96
C ALA A 139 -16.46 33.10 -14.59
N VAL A 140 -16.65 32.19 -13.63
CA VAL A 140 -17.99 31.84 -13.12
C VAL A 140 -18.65 33.02 -12.40
N LYS A 141 -17.90 33.77 -11.59
CA LYS A 141 -18.41 34.98 -10.92
C LYS A 141 -18.80 36.05 -11.94
N GLU A 142 -17.95 36.32 -12.93
CA GLU A 142 -18.24 37.26 -14.01
C GLU A 142 -19.50 36.86 -14.79
N ARG A 143 -19.60 35.59 -15.19
CA ARG A 143 -20.80 35.06 -15.85
C ARG A 143 -22.06 35.31 -15.02
N ARG A 144 -22.03 35.15 -13.69
CA ARG A 144 -23.20 35.42 -12.83
C ARG A 144 -23.59 36.90 -12.89
N TYR A 145 -22.63 37.81 -12.74
CA TYR A 145 -22.89 39.25 -12.84
C TYR A 145 -23.49 39.64 -14.19
N LEU A 146 -22.99 39.06 -15.29
CA LEU A 146 -23.53 39.29 -16.62
C LEU A 146 -24.96 38.74 -16.79
N MET A 147 -25.25 37.56 -16.24
CA MET A 147 -26.60 36.99 -16.28
C MET A 147 -27.59 37.83 -15.46
N ASP A 148 -27.18 38.33 -14.29
CA ASP A 148 -28.01 39.20 -13.46
C ASP A 148 -28.27 40.55 -14.15
N ALA A 149 -27.26 41.14 -14.79
CA ALA A 149 -27.41 42.36 -15.58
C ALA A 149 -28.36 42.14 -16.77
N LEU A 150 -28.23 41.02 -17.47
CA LEU A 150 -29.11 40.64 -18.58
C LEU A 150 -30.57 40.44 -18.12
N ALA A 151 -30.78 39.88 -16.93
CA ALA A 151 -32.12 39.74 -16.35
C ALA A 151 -32.76 41.10 -16.09
N LYS A 152 -32.02 42.08 -15.57
CA LYS A 152 -32.52 43.45 -15.35
C LYS A 152 -32.90 44.13 -16.67
N ILE A 153 -32.04 44.04 -17.68
CA ILE A 153 -32.31 44.63 -19.01
C ILE A 153 -33.55 44.00 -19.65
N LYS A 154 -33.79 42.69 -19.46
CA LYS A 154 -35.02 42.05 -19.95
C LYS A 154 -36.26 42.64 -19.29
N VAL A 155 -36.25 42.84 -17.98
CA VAL A 155 -37.39 43.46 -17.28
C VAL A 155 -37.63 44.89 -17.77
N GLU A 156 -36.57 45.68 -17.95
CA GLU A 156 -36.69 47.05 -18.49
C GLU A 156 -37.23 47.06 -19.92
N ARG A 157 -36.76 46.15 -20.77
CA ARG A 157 -37.28 45.99 -22.12
C ARG A 157 -38.76 45.62 -22.11
N ASP A 158 -39.16 44.62 -21.32
CA ASP A 158 -40.54 44.16 -21.24
C ASP A 158 -41.47 45.31 -20.77
N TYR A 159 -41.01 46.12 -19.80
CA TYR A 159 -41.72 47.32 -19.37
C TYR A 159 -41.85 48.39 -20.48
N LEU A 160 -40.79 48.61 -21.26
CA LEU A 160 -40.84 49.54 -22.40
C LEU A 160 -41.76 49.03 -23.52
N GLU A 161 -41.79 47.71 -23.76
CA GLU A 161 -42.70 47.08 -24.71
C GLU A 161 -44.17 47.31 -24.28
N ASP A 162 -44.51 47.13 -23.00
CA ASP A 162 -45.86 47.39 -22.49
C ASP A 162 -46.30 48.86 -22.69
N ILE A 163 -45.40 49.82 -22.42
CA ILE A 163 -45.67 51.25 -22.66
C ILE A 163 -45.88 51.51 -24.15
N LEU A 164 -45.01 50.97 -25.00
CA LEU A 164 -45.08 51.19 -26.44
C LEU A 164 -46.41 50.66 -27.00
N VAL A 165 -46.82 49.46 -26.62
CA VAL A 165 -48.12 48.89 -27.00
C VAL A 165 -49.26 49.80 -26.57
N THR A 166 -49.23 50.28 -25.33
CA THR A 166 -50.27 51.20 -24.82
C THR A 166 -50.32 52.49 -25.64
N CYS A 167 -49.17 53.09 -25.95
CA CYS A 167 -49.10 54.29 -26.78
C CYS A 167 -49.58 54.06 -28.22
N GLU A 168 -49.28 52.90 -28.82
CA GLU A 168 -49.75 52.52 -30.14
C GLU A 168 -51.28 52.34 -30.17
N GLU A 169 -51.85 51.69 -29.16
CA GLU A 169 -53.31 51.55 -28.98
C GLU A 169 -53.99 52.92 -28.79
N GLU A 170 -53.43 53.80 -27.99
CA GLU A 170 -53.97 55.15 -27.83
C GLU A 170 -53.88 55.97 -29.11
N ASN A 171 -52.78 55.87 -29.84
CA ASN A 171 -52.58 56.60 -31.10
C ASN A 171 -53.54 56.11 -32.19
N THR A 172 -53.77 54.79 -32.29
CA THR A 172 -54.78 54.23 -33.21
C THR A 172 -56.19 54.67 -32.83
N ARG A 173 -56.52 54.69 -31.52
CA ARG A 173 -57.80 55.23 -31.01
C ARG A 173 -57.98 56.71 -31.35
N LEU A 174 -56.98 57.55 -31.09
CA LEU A 174 -57.02 58.98 -31.40
C LEU A 174 -57.14 59.23 -32.90
N SER A 175 -56.42 58.46 -33.72
CA SER A 175 -56.50 58.52 -35.18
C SER A 175 -57.91 58.19 -35.69
N SER A 176 -58.57 57.18 -35.10
CA SER A 176 -59.96 56.82 -35.41
C SER A 176 -60.94 57.94 -35.02
N ILE A 177 -60.82 58.51 -33.82
CA ILE A 177 -61.65 59.65 -33.37
C ILE A 177 -61.44 60.86 -34.30
N LEU A 178 -60.20 61.16 -34.66
CA LEU A 178 -59.87 62.25 -35.58
C LEU A 178 -60.45 62.01 -36.98
N HIS A 179 -60.45 60.76 -37.45
CA HIS A 179 -61.09 60.40 -38.71
C HIS A 179 -62.61 60.61 -38.66
N ASN A 180 -63.28 60.12 -37.62
CA ASN A 180 -64.73 60.25 -37.44
C ASN A 180 -65.16 61.72 -37.29
N THR A 181 -64.46 62.49 -36.46
CA THR A 181 -64.76 63.93 -36.26
C THR A 181 -64.57 64.74 -37.54
N ARG A 182 -63.56 64.40 -38.37
CA ARG A 182 -63.41 65.00 -39.70
C ARG A 182 -64.56 64.66 -40.63
N ALA A 183 -65.06 63.41 -40.59
CA ALA A 183 -66.21 63.00 -41.38
C ALA A 183 -67.50 63.72 -40.93
N GLU A 184 -67.74 63.82 -39.61
CA GLU A 184 -68.87 64.57 -39.04
C GLU A 184 -68.81 66.05 -39.41
N LEU A 185 -67.64 66.68 -39.31
CA LEU A 185 -67.45 68.08 -39.72
C LEU A 185 -67.79 68.26 -41.20
N ALA A 186 -67.34 67.36 -42.07
CA ALA A 186 -67.66 67.38 -43.49
C ALA A 186 -69.17 67.25 -43.74
N GLU A 187 -69.87 66.38 -42.99
CA GLU A 187 -71.33 66.26 -43.07
C GLU A 187 -72.04 67.53 -42.62
N VAL A 188 -71.64 68.15 -41.50
CA VAL A 188 -72.20 69.41 -41.00
C VAL A 188 -71.96 70.56 -41.99
N GLN A 189 -70.77 70.64 -42.57
CA GLN A 189 -70.46 71.61 -43.62
C GLN A 189 -71.33 71.40 -44.86
N ALA A 190 -71.53 70.15 -45.29
CA ALA A 190 -72.40 69.81 -46.41
C ALA A 190 -73.88 70.15 -46.13
N ARG A 191 -74.33 69.92 -44.89
CA ARG A 191 -75.69 70.26 -44.43
C ARG A 191 -75.97 71.76 -44.35
N LYS A 192 -74.96 72.63 -44.54
CA LYS A 192 -75.16 74.05 -44.86
C LYS A 192 -76.15 74.73 -43.88
N TRP A 193 -75.98 74.52 -42.57
CA TRP A 193 -76.93 74.96 -41.54
C TRP A 193 -77.20 76.48 -41.51
N TRP A 194 -76.29 77.29 -42.05
CA TRP A 194 -76.46 78.73 -42.28
C TRP A 194 -77.43 79.09 -43.42
N HIS A 195 -77.79 78.17 -44.32
CA HIS A 195 -78.78 78.44 -45.37
C HIS A 195 -80.23 78.42 -44.87
N SER A 196 -80.51 77.82 -43.71
CA SER A 196 -81.85 77.84 -43.09
C SER A 196 -82.13 79.12 -42.30
N PHE A 197 -81.09 79.92 -41.99
CA PHE A 197 -81.21 81.18 -41.24
C PHE A 197 -81.29 82.42 -42.12
N VAL A 198 -81.22 82.29 -43.45
CA VAL A 198 -81.45 83.42 -44.36
C VAL A 198 -82.96 83.60 -44.52
N PRO A 199 -83.56 84.70 -44.04
CA PRO A 199 -84.98 84.94 -44.25
C PRO A 199 -85.25 85.02 -45.75
N LYS A 200 -86.26 84.29 -46.24
CA LYS A 200 -86.67 84.32 -47.66
C LYS A 200 -86.96 85.73 -48.19
N SER A 201 -87.13 86.72 -47.31
CA SER A 201 -87.28 88.13 -47.66
C SER A 201 -86.02 88.77 -48.27
N PHE A 202 -84.82 88.21 -48.05
CA PHE A 202 -83.58 88.74 -48.62
C PHE A 202 -83.26 88.23 -50.05
N LEU A 203 -83.99 87.22 -50.54
CA LEU A 203 -83.77 86.64 -51.88
C LEU A 203 -84.67 87.23 -52.97
N LYS A 204 -85.37 88.35 -52.71
CA LYS A 204 -86.06 89.13 -53.74
C LYS A 204 -85.40 90.49 -53.93
N LYS A 205 -84.46 90.53 -54.86
CA LYS A 205 -84.22 91.62 -55.82
C LYS A 205 -83.25 91.10 -56.88
N ALA A 206 -83.83 90.47 -57.89
CA ALA A 206 -83.30 90.58 -59.26
C ALA A 206 -83.57 92.01 -59.75
#